data_AF-A0A9D7EA18-F1
#
_entry.id   AF-A0A9D7EA18-F1
#
_cell.length_a   1.000
_cell.length_b   1.000
_cell.length_c   1.000
_cell.angle_alpha   90.00
_cell.angle_beta   90.00
_cell.angle_gamma   90.00
#
_symmetry.space_group_name_H-M   'P 1'
#
loop_
_entity.id
_entity.type
_entity.pdbx_description
1 polymer ?
#
loop_
_entity_poly.entity_id
_entity_poly.type
_entity_poly.pdbx_seq_one_letter_code
_entity_poly.pdbx_strand_id
1 'polypeptide(L)' 'MPGPNGLEVGRTLKAERPEMLIVILTMHNSPALVRQVKAAGFQGYLVKNTGAQELRDVLRCAA' A
#
# COMPACT_ATOMS: atom_id res chain seq x y z
N MET A 1 -2.80 -15.37 6.12
CA MET A 1 -4.15 -15.25 6.73
C MET A 1 -5.16 -15.65 5.67
N PRO A 2 -6.15 -16.48 5.98
CA PRO A 2 -7.28 -16.70 5.08
C PRO A 2 -8.10 -15.41 4.95
N GLY A 3 -8.52 -15.08 3.73
CA GLY A 3 -9.21 -13.83 3.39
C GLY A 3 -8.60 -13.13 2.17
N PRO A 4 -9.26 -12.09 1.63
CA PRO A 4 -8.77 -11.34 0.49
C PRO A 4 -7.40 -10.71 0.80
N ASN A 5 -6.52 -10.67 -0.19
CA ASN A 5 -5.20 -10.08 0.00
C ASN A 5 -5.29 -8.54 0.06
N GLY A 6 -4.25 -7.90 0.59
CA GLY A 6 -4.25 -6.44 0.77
C GLY A 6 -4.43 -5.63 -0.52
N LEU A 7 -4.07 -6.19 -1.69
CA LEU A 7 -4.28 -5.52 -2.98
C LEU A 7 -5.76 -5.57 -3.40
N GLU A 8 -6.41 -6.72 -3.23
CA GLU A 8 -7.84 -6.89 -3.51
C GLU A 8 -8.68 -5.94 -2.65
N VAL A 9 -8.40 -5.91 -1.35
CA VAL A 9 -9.04 -4.97 -0.43
C VAL A 9 -8.81 -3.53 -0.88
N GLY A 10 -7.57 -3.17 -1.20
CA GLY A 10 -7.24 -1.81 -1.64
C GLY A 10 -7.97 -1.40 -2.93
N ARG A 11 -8.15 -2.33 -3.88
CA ARG A 11 -8.85 -2.05 -5.14
C ARG A 11 -10.34 -1.79 -4.91
N THR A 12 -11.00 -2.63 -4.12
CA THR A 12 -12.40 -2.43 -3.75
C THR A 12 -12.59 -1.09 -3.06
N LEU A 13 -11.72 -0.79 -2.11
CA LEU A 13 -11.72 0.45 -1.35
C LEU A 13 -11.49 1.70 -2.22
N LYS A 14 -10.59 1.64 -3.22
CA LYS A 14 -10.41 2.73 -4.19
C LYS A 14 -11.60 2.89 -5.14
N ALA A 15 -12.28 1.80 -5.50
CA ALA A 15 -13.48 1.86 -6.33
C ALA A 15 -14.65 2.52 -5.58
N GLU A 16 -14.77 2.28 -4.28
CA GLU A 16 -15.78 2.89 -3.42
C GLU A 16 -15.44 4.33 -3.01
N ARG A 17 -14.16 4.62 -2.77
CA ARG A 17 -13.65 5.93 -2.33
C ARG A 17 -12.35 6.29 -3.07
N PRO A 18 -12.43 6.88 -4.27
CA PRO A 18 -11.27 7.21 -5.09
C PRO A 18 -10.24 8.10 -4.38
N GLU A 19 -10.69 8.97 -3.49
CA GLU A 19 -9.87 9.89 -2.69
C GLU A 19 -9.14 9.23 -1.52
N MET A 20 -9.53 8.02 -1.11
CA MET A 20 -8.94 7.39 0.06
C MET A 20 -7.48 7.00 -0.16
N LEU A 21 -6.61 7.42 0.74
CA LEU A 21 -5.18 7.12 0.66
C LEU A 21 -4.91 5.70 1.18
N ILE A 22 -4.21 4.90 0.38
CA ILE A 22 -3.88 3.51 0.69
C ILE A 22 -2.37 3.31 0.61
N VAL A 23 -1.79 2.80 1.71
CA VAL A 23 -0.39 2.41 1.82
C VAL A 23 -0.32 0.91 2.12
N ILE A 24 0.38 0.16 1.26
CA ILE A 24 0.53 -1.29 1.41
C ILE A 24 1.80 -1.59 2.21
N LEU A 25 1.65 -2.39 3.28
CA LEU A 25 2.74 -2.91 4.10
C LEU A 25 3.01 -4.38 3.78
N THR A 26 4.24 -4.75 3.41
CA THR A 26 4.60 -6.14 3.06
C THR A 26 5.90 -6.61 3.67
N MET A 27 6.03 -7.89 4.01
CA MET A 27 7.31 -8.47 4.43
C MET A 27 8.31 -8.62 3.27
N HIS A 28 7.84 -8.63 2.02
CA HIS A 28 8.64 -8.96 0.85
C HIS A 28 8.86 -7.73 -0.04
N ASN A 29 10.13 -7.37 -0.28
CA ASN A 29 10.49 -6.40 -1.30
C ASN A 29 10.47 -7.06 -2.69
N SER A 30 9.36 -6.92 -3.41
CA SER A 30 9.21 -7.51 -4.75
C SER A 30 8.91 -6.42 -5.79
N PRO A 31 9.72 -6.27 -6.85
CA PRO A 31 9.46 -5.33 -7.93
C PRO A 31 8.09 -5.55 -8.60
N ALA A 32 7.59 -6.79 -8.63
CA ALA A 32 6.27 -7.10 -9.17
C ALA A 32 5.16 -6.48 -8.32
N LEU A 33 5.31 -6.52 -6.99
CA LEU A 33 4.33 -5.96 -6.06
C LEU A 33 4.31 -4.42 -6.15
N VAL A 34 5.47 -3.78 -6.27
CA VAL A 34 5.57 -2.33 -6.49
C VAL A 34 4.82 -1.90 -7.75
N ARG A 35 4.97 -2.65 -8.85
CA ARG A 35 4.22 -2.38 -10.09
C ARG A 35 2.71 -2.51 -9.90
N GLN A 36 2.26 -3.53 -9.17
CA GLN A 36 0.83 -3.74 -8.90
C GLN A 36 0.24 -2.64 -8.02
N VAL A 37 0.97 -2.18 -6.99
CA VAL A 37 0.56 -1.08 -6.10
C VAL A 37 0.44 0.22 -6.90
N LYS A 38 1.42 0.54 -7.76
CA LYS A 38 1.36 1.70 -8.66
C LYS A 38 0.19 1.62 -9.63
N ALA A 39 -0.01 0.48 -10.29
CA ALA A 39 -1.09 0.29 -11.25
C ALA A 39 -2.49 0.38 -10.60
N ALA A 40 -2.61 0.09 -9.30
CA ALA A 40 -3.84 0.22 -8.53
C ALA A 40 -4.12 1.64 -8.01
N GLY A 41 -3.23 2.61 -8.26
CA GLY A 41 -3.40 4.00 -7.81
C GLY A 41 -3.20 4.19 -6.30
N PHE A 42 -2.46 3.29 -5.66
CA PHE A 42 -2.13 3.39 -4.23
C PHE A 42 -0.93 4.34 -4.02
N GLN A 43 -0.95 5.02 -2.88
CA GLN A 43 -0.06 6.16 -2.58
C GLN A 43 1.27 5.73 -1.98
N GLY A 44 1.38 4.50 -1.48
CA GLY A 44 2.61 4.04 -0.85
C GLY A 44 2.77 2.53 -0.81
N TYR A 45 4.03 2.13 -0.76
CA TYR A 45 4.49 0.76 -0.58
C TYR A 45 5.62 0.79 0.46
N LEU A 46 5.49 0.00 1.52
CA LEU A 46 6.48 -0.04 2.58
C LEU A 46 6.76 -1.49 3.01
N VAL A 47 8.03 -1.80 3.27
CA VAL A 47 8.42 -3.13 3.77
C VAL A 47 8.12 -3.19 5.28
N LYS A 48 7.63 -4.30 5.83
CA LYS A 48 7.25 -4.44 7.25
C LYS A 48 8.43 -4.45 8.23
N ASN A 49 9.66 -4.33 7.73
CA ASN A 49 10.87 -4.13 8.52
C ASN A 49 11.38 -2.67 8.48
N THR A 50 10.59 -1.78 7.89
CA THR A 50 10.98 -0.38 7.74
C THR A 50 10.80 0.35 9.07
N GLY A 51 11.76 1.18 9.45
CA GLY A 51 11.76 1.86 10.74
C GLY A 51 10.56 2.80 10.91
N ALA A 52 10.20 3.09 12.16
CA ALA A 52 9.07 3.98 12.46
C ALA A 52 9.18 5.37 11.80
N GLN A 53 10.39 5.82 11.52
CA GLN A 53 10.65 7.09 10.83
C GLN A 53 10.19 7.05 9.37
N GLU A 54 10.60 6.04 8.61
CA GLU A 54 10.18 5.88 7.20
C GLU A 54 8.67 5.67 7.06
N LEU A 55 8.03 4.97 8.02
CA LEU A 55 6.57 4.90 8.07
C LEU A 55 5.94 6.29 8.20
N ARG A 56 6.46 7.13 9.11
CA ARG A 56 5.98 8.51 9.27
C ARG A 56 6.18 9.32 8.00
N ASP A 57 7.30 9.15 7.31
CA ASP A 57 7.61 9.89 6.10
C ASP A 57 6.68 9.49 4.95
N VAL A 58 6.39 8.19 4.78
CA VAL A 58 5.40 7.73 3.80
C VAL A 58 3.99 8.27 4.11
N LEU A 59 3.58 8.27 5.38
CA LEU A 59 2.27 8.82 5.77
C LEU A 59 2.16 10.32 5.51
N ARG A 60 3.26 11.08 5.69
CA ARG A 60 3.30 12.52 5.39
C ARG A 60 3.33 12.81 3.89
N CYS A 61 4.03 12.01 3.09
CA CYS A 61 4.08 12.19 1.64
C CYS A 61 2.81 11.74 0.91
N ALA A 62 2.03 10.84 1.53
CA ALA A 62 0.76 10.38 0.96
C ALA A 62 -0.39 11.39 1.19
N ALA A 63 -0.28 12.26 2.20
CA ALA A 63 -1.25 13.32 2.53
C ALA A 63 -1.10 14.55 1.62
#